data_AF-G9XVF9-F1
#
_entry.id   AF-G9XVF9-F1
#
_cell.length_a   1.000
_cell.length_b   1.000
_cell.length_c   1.000
_cell.angle_alpha   90.00
_cell.angle_beta   90.00
_cell.angle_gamma   90.00
#
_symmetry.space_group_name_H-M   'P 1'
#
loop_
_entity.id
_entity.type
_entity.pdbx_description
1 polymer ?
#
loop_
_entity_poly.entity_id
_entity_poly.type
_entity_poly.pdbx_seq_one_letter_code
_entity_poly.pdbx_strand_id
1 'polypeptide(L)' 'MIPNFLIHEHHFPNGLNRKLCIHDYQPEDSYLTVPELPGLGNEISEYVYANSIRVTVE' A
#
# COMPACT_ATOMS: atom_id res chain seq x y z
N MET A 1 4.28 -1.82 10.05
CA MET A 1 4.05 -0.54 9.35
C MET A 1 2.80 -0.72 8.49
N ILE A 2 1.81 0.16 8.58
CA ILE A 2 0.55 0.03 7.83
C ILE A 2 0.80 0.50 6.38
N PRO A 3 0.35 -0.23 5.34
CA PRO A 3 0.70 0.07 3.95
C PRO A 3 0.33 1.48 3.48
N ASN A 4 -0.75 2.07 4.01
CA ASN A 4 -1.12 3.46 3.72
C ASN A 4 -0.08 4.49 4.18
N PHE A 5 0.72 4.21 5.20
CA PHE A 5 1.79 5.13 5.63
C PHE A 5 3.03 5.04 4.73
N LEU A 6 3.24 3.90 4.06
CA LEU A 6 4.38 3.70 3.17
C LEU A 6 4.22 4.46 1.84
N ILE A 7 2.99 4.80 1.44
CA ILE A 7 2.73 5.66 0.27
C ILE A 7 3.27 7.08 0.49
N HIS A 8 3.22 7.57 1.75
CA HIS A 8 3.78 8.86 2.16
C HIS A 8 5.31 8.83 2.33
N GLU A 9 5.91 7.64 2.43
CA GLU A 9 7.35 7.44 2.55
C GLU A 9 7.95 7.07 1.17
N HIS A 10 7.75 7.94 0.19
CA HIS A 10 8.35 7.82 -1.16
C HIS A 10 9.88 8.03 -1.13
N HIS A 11 10.48 8.17 0.05
CA HIS A 11 11.89 8.47 0.27
C HIS A 11 12.80 7.26 -0.03
N PHE A 12 12.24 6.08 -0.29
CA PHE A 12 12.96 4.89 -0.73
C PHE A 12 12.63 4.53 -2.20
N PRO A 13 13.62 4.51 -3.12
CA PRO A 13 13.40 4.37 -4.57
C PRO A 13 13.08 2.94 -5.03
N ASN A 14 12.76 2.01 -4.13
CA ASN A 14 12.83 0.59 -4.45
C ASN A 14 11.58 0.01 -5.12
N GLY A 15 10.53 0.83 -5.36
CA GLY A 15 9.27 0.37 -5.97
C GLY A 15 8.56 -0.76 -5.21
N LEU A 16 9.07 -1.11 -4.02
CA LEU A 16 8.62 -2.23 -3.21
C LEU A 16 7.16 -2.03 -2.78
N ASN A 17 6.83 -0.77 -2.49
CA ASN A 17 5.55 -0.29 -1.98
C ASN A 17 4.40 -0.61 -2.96
N ARG A 18 4.68 -0.58 -4.27
CA ARG A 18 3.70 -0.86 -5.34
C ARG A 18 3.19 -2.31 -5.32
N LYS A 19 3.99 -3.22 -4.74
CA LYS A 19 3.64 -4.65 -4.63
C LYS A 19 3.01 -5.01 -3.30
N LEU A 20 2.91 -4.09 -2.34
CA LEU A 20 2.39 -4.42 -1.01
C LEU A 20 0.87 -4.28 -0.95
N CYS A 21 0.30 -3.39 -1.76
CA CYS A 21 -1.13 -3.12 -1.84
C CYS A 21 -1.73 -3.56 -3.18
N ILE A 22 -3.05 -3.73 -3.23
CA ILE A 22 -3.76 -4.07 -4.47
C ILE A 22 -3.91 -2.87 -5.43
N HIS A 23 -3.92 -1.65 -4.90
CA HIS A 23 -3.95 -0.41 -5.67
C HIS A 23 -2.66 0.37 -5.49
N ASP A 24 -2.18 0.93 -6.59
CA ASP A 24 -0.91 1.64 -6.69
C ASP A 24 -1.16 3.13 -6.93
N TYR A 25 -1.41 3.85 -5.83
CA TYR A 25 -1.60 5.29 -5.87
C TYR A 25 -0.24 5.99 -5.93
N GLN A 26 0.04 6.61 -7.06
CA GLN A 26 1.24 7.40 -7.30
C GLN A 26 0.87 8.90 -7.39
N PRO A 27 1.77 9.81 -7.00
CA PRO A 27 1.52 11.23 -7.15
C PRO A 27 1.47 11.61 -8.64
N GLU A 28 0.46 12.38 -9.02
CA GLU A 28 0.31 12.99 -10.34
C GLU A 28 0.38 14.51 -10.15
N ASP A 29 1.22 15.19 -10.95
CA ASP A 29 1.49 16.62 -10.81
C ASP A 29 1.89 17.06 -9.38
N SER A 30 2.61 16.18 -8.66
CA SER A 30 3.01 16.37 -7.24
C SER A 30 1.86 16.32 -6.23
N TYR A 31 0.67 15.87 -6.63
CA TYR A 31 -0.48 15.68 -5.75
C TYR A 31 -0.87 14.20 -5.68
N LEU A 32 -1.31 13.76 -4.50
CA LEU A 32 -1.93 12.45 -4.31
C LEU A 32 -3.45 12.59 -4.34
N THR A 33 -4.09 11.77 -5.16
CA THR A 33 -5.55 11.71 -5.26
C THR A 33 -6.12 10.85 -4.15
N VAL A 34 -7.18 11.34 -3.50
CA VAL A 34 -7.93 10.57 -2.51
C VAL A 34 -8.73 9.48 -3.24
N PRO A 35 -8.67 8.20 -2.82
CA PRO A 35 -9.45 7.14 -3.45
C PRO A 35 -10.95 7.31 -3.26
N GLU A 36 -11.74 7.00 -4.28
CA GLU A 36 -13.22 6.98 -4.25
C GLU A 36 -13.80 5.67 -3.70
N LEU A 37 -12.94 4.70 -3.36
CA LEU A 37 -13.34 3.40 -2.84
C LEU A 37 -13.68 3.48 -1.35
N PRO A 38 -14.65 2.68 -0.86
CA PRO A 38 -15.04 2.69 0.55
C PRO A 38 -13.88 2.24 1.47
N GLY A 39 -13.95 2.67 2.73
CA GLY A 39 -12.95 2.33 3.74
C GLY A 39 -11.63 3.08 3.51
N LEU A 40 -10.50 2.38 3.60
CA LEU A 40 -9.16 2.96 3.37
C LEU A 40 -8.83 3.12 1.88
N GLY A 41 -9.71 2.66 0.99
CA GLY A 41 -9.52 2.72 -0.45
C GLY A 41 -8.41 1.82 -0.99
N ASN A 42 -7.93 0.86 -0.20
CA ASN A 42 -6.89 -0.10 -0.57
C ASN A 42 -6.91 -1.31 0.36
N GLU A 43 -6.20 -2.37 -0.05
CA GLU A 43 -6.05 -3.61 0.72
C GLU A 43 -4.65 -4.21 0.52
N ILE A 44 -4.28 -5.13 1.42
CA ILE A 44 -3.02 -5.89 1.33
C ILE A 44 -3.06 -6.80 0.10
N SER A 45 -1.98 -6.81 -0.69
CA SER A 45 -1.86 -7.64 -1.89
C SER A 45 -1.60 -9.13 -1.58
N GLU A 46 -1.91 -9.98 -2.56
CA GLU A 46 -1.54 -11.40 -2.56
C GLU A 46 -0.02 -11.63 -2.41
N TYR A 47 0.81 -10.72 -2.91
CA TYR A 47 2.26 -10.82 -2.74
C TYR A 47 2.65 -10.83 -1.27
N VAL A 48 2.01 -10.01 -0.43
CA VAL A 48 2.30 -9.96 1.01
C VAL A 48 1.85 -11.25 1.67
N TYR A 49 0.67 -11.76 1.33
CA TYR A 49 0.19 -13.05 1.85
C TYR A 49 1.09 -14.22 1.49
N ALA A 50 1.67 -14.23 0.28
CA ALA A 50 2.58 -15.28 -0.17
C ALA A 50 3.99 -15.19 0.46
N ASN A 51 4.43 -14.00 0.89
CA ASN A 51 5.82 -13.75 1.30
C ASN A 51 5.98 -13.33 2.77
N SER A 52 4.91 -13.35 3.57
CA SER A 52 4.92 -12.92 4.96
C SER A 52 4.36 -13.98 5.90
N ILE A 53 4.75 -13.90 7.17
CA ILE A 53 4.18 -14.75 8.22
C ILE A 53 2.78 -14.24 8.54
N ARG A 54 1.76 -15.09 8.34
CA ARG A 54 0.39 -14.79 8.74
C ARG A 54 0.15 -15.24 10.17
N VAL A 55 -0.27 -14.31 11.03
CA VAL A 55 -0.64 -14.57 12.42
C VAL A 55 -2.08 -14.12 12.62
N THR A 56 -2.90 -14.96 13.22
CA THR A 56 -4.26 -14.63 13.68
C THR A 56 -4.21 -14.57 15.20
N VAL A 57 -4.73 -13.49 15.78
CA VAL A 57 -4.80 -13.27 17.23
C VAL A 57 -6.28 -13.20 17.60
N GLU A 58 -6.66 -13.93 18.65
CA GLU A 58 -8.02 -13.98 19.19
C GLU A 58 -8.24 -12.96 20.32
#